data_AF-A0A6N7IKN1-F1
#
_entry.id   AF-A0A6N7IKN1-F1
#
_cell.length_a   1.000
_cell.length_b   1.000
_cell.length_c   1.000
_cell.angle_alpha   90.00
_cell.angle_beta   90.00
_cell.angle_gamma   90.00
#
_symmetry.space_group_name_H-M   'P 1'
#
loop_
_entity.id
_entity.type
_entity.pdbx_description
1 polymer ?
#
loop_
_entity_poly.entity_id
_entity_poly.type
_entity_poly.pdbx_seq_one_letter_code
_entity_poly.pdbx_strand_id
1 'polypeptide(L)'
;MRYGIYRLRDFPAHRFEDVVATCLWAGPGSAASHETALAVHGISDAMPASIHVTVPRVFRGRHPGVVVHRAPLPDEQREMRDGIPGTTIARTPQDVATSSDPALLQQAVEQAITREILSRRQLRRLVRDTPKLAPVVVGVLADTQMSARDRYQTAAAWQRDRWQWT
;
A
#
# COMPACT_ATOMS: atom_id res chain seq x y z
N MET A 1 -29.68 -7.49 -10.96
CA MET A 1 -29.49 -7.66 -9.51
C MET A 1 -29.03 -9.08 -9.26
N ARG A 2 -27.85 -9.31 -8.68
CA ARG A 2 -27.41 -10.66 -8.30
C ARG A 2 -27.18 -10.66 -6.79
N TYR A 3 -28.08 -11.32 -6.08
CA TYR A 3 -28.01 -11.58 -4.64
C TYR A 3 -26.90 -12.59 -4.37
N GLY A 4 -26.21 -12.51 -3.23
CA GLY A 4 -25.25 -13.55 -2.83
C GLY A 4 -24.12 -13.14 -1.87
N ILE A 5 -23.95 -11.87 -1.53
CA ILE A 5 -22.98 -11.45 -0.51
C ILE A 5 -23.75 -11.08 0.75
N TYR A 6 -23.54 -11.84 1.82
CA TYR A 6 -24.17 -11.63 3.12
C TYR A 6 -23.11 -11.32 4.16
N ARG A 7 -23.37 -10.32 5.01
CA ARG A 7 -22.57 -10.05 6.20
C ARG A 7 -23.13 -10.85 7.37
N LEU A 8 -22.28 -11.60 8.06
CA LEU A 8 -22.66 -12.22 9.33
C LEU A 8 -22.68 -11.15 10.42
N ARG A 9 -23.82 -11.00 11.11
CA ARG A 9 -24.06 -9.91 12.07
C ARG A 9 -23.09 -9.92 13.25
N ASP A 10 -22.67 -11.11 13.69
CA ASP A 10 -21.84 -11.31 14.88
C ASP A 10 -20.35 -11.49 14.56
N PHE A 11 -19.95 -11.28 13.30
CA PHE A 11 -18.55 -11.28 12.92
C PHE A 11 -17.95 -9.87 13.10
N PRO A 12 -16.77 -9.73 13.75
CA PRO A 12 -16.17 -8.41 13.99
C PRO A 12 -15.99 -7.62 12.70
N ALA A 13 -16.25 -6.31 12.76
CA ALA A 13 -16.14 -5.47 11.59
C ALA A 13 -14.69 -5.49 11.06
N HIS A 14 -14.50 -5.94 9.82
CA HIS A 14 -13.18 -5.95 9.20
C HIS A 14 -12.96 -4.62 8.46
N ARG A 15 -11.79 -3.97 8.67
CA ARG A 15 -11.45 -2.69 8.01
C ARG A 15 -11.57 -2.75 6.48
N PHE A 16 -11.44 -3.95 5.91
CA PHE A 16 -11.44 -4.19 4.48
C PHE A 16 -12.68 -4.99 3.99
N GLU A 17 -13.81 -4.93 4.71
CA GLU A 17 -15.07 -5.61 4.30
C GLU A 17 -15.46 -5.31 2.86
N ASP A 18 -15.41 -4.03 2.46
CA ASP A 18 -15.77 -3.62 1.10
C ASP A 18 -14.81 -4.19 0.05
N VAL A 19 -13.52 -4.36 0.41
CA VAL A 19 -12.51 -4.97 -0.47
C VAL A 19 -12.81 -6.45 -0.66
N VAL A 20 -13.16 -7.15 0.41
CA VAL A 20 -13.58 -8.57 0.35
C VAL A 20 -14.84 -8.71 -0.49
N ALA A 21 -15.87 -7.90 -0.24
CA ALA A 21 -17.09 -7.89 -1.02
C ALA A 21 -16.82 -7.62 -2.51
N THR A 22 -15.91 -6.69 -2.81
CA THR A 22 -15.50 -6.37 -4.19
C THR A 22 -14.81 -7.55 -4.86
N CYS A 23 -13.90 -8.25 -4.17
CA CYS A 23 -13.23 -9.43 -4.72
C CYS A 23 -14.21 -10.59 -4.93
N LEU A 24 -15.16 -10.79 -4.01
CA LEU A 24 -16.23 -11.78 -4.17
C LEU A 24 -17.14 -11.47 -5.35
N TRP A 25 -17.50 -10.19 -5.53
CA TRP A 25 -18.26 -9.72 -6.69
C TRP A 25 -17.49 -9.93 -8.01
N ALA A 26 -16.19 -9.63 -8.02
CA ALA A 26 -15.33 -9.81 -9.17
C ALA A 26 -15.09 -11.29 -9.53
N GLY A 27 -15.26 -12.18 -8.53
CA GLY A 27 -15.23 -13.61 -8.68
C GLY A 27 -13.83 -14.22 -8.56
N PRO A 28 -13.73 -15.54 -8.78
CA PRO A 28 -12.45 -16.27 -8.70
C PRO A 28 -11.43 -15.70 -9.69
N GLY A 29 -10.15 -15.71 -9.31
CA GLY A 29 -9.09 -15.13 -10.13
C GLY A 29 -8.94 -13.62 -9.98
N SER A 30 -9.78 -12.95 -9.21
CA SER A 30 -9.59 -11.55 -8.84
C SER A 30 -8.67 -11.38 -7.62
N ALA A 31 -8.10 -10.19 -7.48
CA ALA A 31 -7.39 -9.77 -6.28
C ALA A 31 -7.42 -8.24 -6.13
N ALA A 32 -7.50 -7.76 -4.90
CA ALA A 32 -7.23 -6.37 -4.55
C ALA A 32 -5.85 -5.98 -5.10
N SER A 33 -5.74 -4.81 -5.73
CA SER A 33 -4.53 -4.41 -6.42
C SER A 33 -4.26 -2.92 -6.25
N HIS A 34 -3.13 -2.47 -6.77
CA HIS A 34 -2.73 -1.06 -6.78
C HIS A 34 -2.83 -0.41 -5.38
N GLU A 35 -3.45 0.76 -5.25
CA GLU A 35 -3.62 1.50 -4.00
C GLU A 35 -4.37 0.70 -2.94
N THR A 36 -5.35 -0.12 -3.33
CA THR A 36 -6.06 -1.00 -2.39
C THR A 36 -5.13 -2.10 -1.86
N ALA A 37 -4.29 -2.69 -2.71
CA ALA A 37 -3.30 -3.66 -2.25
C ALA A 37 -2.21 -3.01 -1.37
N LEU A 38 -1.83 -1.75 -1.64
CA LEU A 38 -0.96 -1.00 -0.72
C LEU A 38 -1.59 -0.90 0.66
N ALA A 39 -2.88 -0.56 0.74
CA ALA A 39 -3.59 -0.47 2.02
C ALA A 39 -3.72 -1.84 2.72
N VAL A 40 -4.04 -2.90 1.97
CA VAL A 40 -4.15 -4.28 2.50
C VAL A 40 -2.80 -4.79 3.02
N HIS A 41 -1.70 -4.46 2.35
CA HIS A 41 -0.35 -4.80 2.82
C HIS A 41 0.13 -3.93 3.99
N GLY A 42 -0.69 -2.98 4.42
CA GLY A 42 -0.37 -2.00 5.43
C GLY A 42 0.52 -0.86 4.92
N ILE A 43 1.01 -0.92 3.67
CA ILE A 43 1.96 0.03 3.06
C ILE A 43 1.43 1.47 3.08
N SER A 44 0.13 1.64 2.88
CA SER A 44 -0.58 2.91 3.02
C SER A 44 -1.64 2.78 4.10
N ASP A 45 -1.70 3.74 5.03
CA ASP A 45 -2.83 3.81 5.99
C ASP A 45 -4.08 4.46 5.37
N ALA A 46 -3.91 5.16 4.24
CA ALA A 46 -5.01 5.78 3.54
C ALA A 46 -5.70 4.75 2.64
N MET A 47 -7.00 4.53 2.90
CA MET A 47 -7.85 3.83 1.96
C MET A 47 -8.09 4.73 0.74
N PRO A 48 -7.88 4.25 -0.50
CA PRO A 48 -8.22 5.02 -1.69
C PRO A 48 -9.73 5.31 -1.77
N ALA A 49 -10.09 6.41 -2.44
CA ALA A 49 -11.49 6.80 -2.65
C ALA A 49 -12.31 5.80 -3.49
N SER A 50 -11.63 4.88 -4.17
CA SER A 50 -12.23 3.77 -4.90
C SER A 50 -11.45 2.50 -4.64
N ILE A 51 -12.10 1.35 -4.74
CA ILE A 51 -11.47 0.04 -4.55
C ILE A 51 -10.87 -0.42 -5.87
N HIS A 52 -9.58 -0.71 -5.88
CA HIS A 52 -8.84 -1.17 -7.04
C HIS A 52 -8.75 -2.69 -7.00
N VAL A 53 -9.23 -3.33 -8.06
CA VAL A 53 -9.21 -4.79 -8.20
C VAL A 53 -8.66 -5.17 -9.56
N THR A 54 -7.71 -6.11 -9.58
CA THR A 54 -7.26 -6.76 -10.81
C THR A 54 -8.08 -8.01 -11.05
N VAL A 55 -8.57 -8.16 -12.28
CA VAL A 55 -9.44 -9.26 -12.69
C VAL A 55 -8.92 -9.90 -13.99
N PRO A 56 -9.29 -11.18 -14.25
CA PRO A 56 -9.01 -11.81 -15.54
C PRO A 56 -9.60 -11.02 -16.70
N ARG A 57 -8.95 -11.04 -17.87
CA ARG A 57 -9.35 -10.24 -19.05
C ARG A 57 -10.78 -10.47 -19.52
N VAL A 58 -11.34 -11.66 -19.24
CA VAL A 58 -12.70 -12.04 -19.60
C VAL A 58 -13.78 -11.34 -18.76
N PHE A 59 -13.41 -10.73 -17.63
CA PHE A 59 -14.35 -10.07 -16.74
C PHE A 59 -14.91 -8.77 -17.34
N ARG A 60 -16.24 -8.66 -17.36
CA ARG A 60 -16.97 -7.51 -17.93
C ARG A 60 -17.79 -6.71 -16.92
N GLY A 61 -17.79 -7.09 -15.65
CA GLY A 61 -18.52 -6.37 -14.62
C GLY A 61 -18.05 -4.92 -14.43
N ARG A 62 -18.96 -4.06 -14.01
CA ARG A 62 -18.70 -2.70 -13.53
C ARG A 62 -19.44 -2.49 -12.22
N HIS A 63 -18.82 -1.78 -11.28
CA HIS A 63 -19.40 -1.47 -9.99
C HIS A 63 -19.04 -0.03 -9.61
N PRO A 64 -19.99 0.81 -9.18
CA PRO A 64 -19.68 2.16 -8.69
C PRO A 64 -18.65 2.11 -7.56
N GLY A 65 -17.69 3.06 -7.55
CA GLY A 65 -16.63 3.09 -6.55
C GLY A 65 -15.57 1.98 -6.68
N VAL A 66 -15.60 1.19 -7.77
CA VAL A 66 -14.59 0.15 -8.04
C VAL A 66 -13.88 0.43 -9.35
N VAL A 67 -12.55 0.47 -9.31
CA VAL A 67 -11.67 0.55 -10.47
C VAL A 67 -11.23 -0.87 -10.85
N VAL A 68 -11.64 -1.29 -12.05
CA VAL A 68 -11.39 -2.65 -12.55
C VAL A 68 -10.21 -2.65 -13.52
N HIS A 69 -9.11 -3.27 -13.09
CA HIS A 69 -7.90 -3.46 -13.88
C HIS A 69 -7.92 -4.83 -14.55
N ARG A 70 -7.75 -4.89 -15.88
CA ARG A 70 -7.81 -6.15 -16.64
C ARG A 70 -6.41 -6.56 -17.07
N ALA A 71 -5.84 -7.54 -16.38
CA ALA A 71 -4.51 -8.04 -16.65
C ALA A 71 -4.41 -9.56 -16.41
N PRO A 72 -3.42 -10.24 -17.00
CA PRO A 72 -3.05 -11.58 -16.56
C PRO A 72 -2.65 -11.54 -15.08
N LEU A 73 -3.28 -12.40 -14.29
CA LEU A 73 -3.05 -12.51 -12.87
C LEU A 73 -2.85 -13.99 -12.51
N PRO A 74 -1.62 -14.51 -12.69
CA PRO A 74 -1.30 -15.89 -12.34
C PRO A 74 -1.29 -16.07 -10.82
N ASP A 75 -1.50 -17.29 -10.35
CA ASP A 75 -1.72 -17.57 -8.92
C ASP A 75 -0.50 -17.25 -8.06
N GLU A 76 0.72 -17.30 -8.60
CA GLU A 76 1.95 -16.94 -7.89
C GLU A 76 2.05 -15.43 -7.61
N GLN A 77 1.23 -14.62 -8.28
CA GLN A 77 1.14 -13.18 -8.08
C GLN A 77 -0.09 -12.79 -7.26
N ARG A 78 -0.80 -13.77 -6.68
CA ARG A 78 -1.93 -13.60 -5.79
C ARG A 78 -1.56 -14.15 -4.42
N GLU A 79 -1.94 -13.45 -3.37
CA GLU A 79 -1.77 -13.93 -2.01
C GLU A 79 -2.99 -13.60 -1.16
N MET A 80 -3.23 -14.40 -0.13
CA MET A 80 -4.27 -14.14 0.87
C MET A 80 -3.64 -13.44 2.05
N ARG A 81 -4.17 -12.27 2.42
CA ARG A 81 -3.74 -11.51 3.59
C ARG A 81 -4.96 -11.13 4.42
N ASP A 82 -5.02 -11.60 5.66
CA ASP A 82 -6.14 -11.37 6.58
C ASP A 82 -7.51 -11.72 5.94
N GLY A 83 -7.55 -12.80 5.16
CA GLY A 83 -8.75 -13.23 4.44
C GLY A 83 -9.08 -12.44 3.17
N ILE A 84 -8.24 -11.50 2.76
CA ILE A 84 -8.39 -10.70 1.54
C ILE A 84 -7.49 -11.26 0.43
N PRO A 85 -8.03 -11.60 -0.75
CA PRO A 85 -7.20 -11.88 -1.91
C PRO A 85 -6.59 -10.57 -2.43
N GLY A 86 -5.27 -10.47 -2.45
CA GLY A 86 -4.50 -9.32 -2.91
C GLY A 86 -3.41 -9.71 -3.91
N THR A 87 -2.95 -8.77 -4.73
CA THR A 87 -1.74 -8.97 -5.52
C THR A 87 -0.53 -9.01 -4.58
N THR A 88 0.47 -9.79 -4.95
CA THR A 88 1.65 -9.93 -4.09
C THR A 88 2.35 -8.59 -3.89
N ILE A 89 3.09 -8.47 -2.78
CA ILE A 89 3.92 -7.29 -2.52
C ILE A 89 4.94 -6.98 -3.65
N ALA A 90 5.32 -7.99 -4.46
CA ALA A 90 6.21 -7.81 -5.61
C ALA A 90 5.45 -7.27 -6.85
N ARG A 91 4.19 -7.67 -7.03
CA ARG A 91 3.34 -7.25 -8.15
C ARG A 91 2.69 -5.87 -7.91
N THR A 92 2.28 -5.59 -6.68
CA THR A 92 1.57 -4.35 -6.30
C THR A 92 2.27 -3.08 -6.78
N PRO A 93 3.59 -2.89 -6.57
CA PRO A 93 4.29 -1.68 -7.01
C PRO A 93 4.34 -1.53 -8.53
N GLN A 94 4.47 -2.64 -9.25
CA GLN A 94 4.48 -2.66 -10.71
C GLN A 94 3.12 -2.23 -11.26
N ASP A 95 2.05 -2.73 -10.65
CA ASP A 95 0.66 -2.35 -10.95
C ASP A 95 0.47 -0.83 -10.75
N VAL A 96 0.77 -0.31 -9.55
CA VAL A 96 0.65 1.14 -9.25
C VAL A 96 1.47 1.96 -10.25
N ALA A 97 2.70 1.56 -10.52
CA ALA A 97 3.56 2.34 -11.37
C ALA A 97 3.20 2.30 -12.87
N THR A 98 2.25 1.45 -13.27
CA THR A 98 1.79 1.34 -14.66
C THR A 98 0.44 2.03 -14.87
N SER A 99 -0.38 2.19 -13.82
CA SER A 99 -1.75 2.71 -13.97
C SER A 99 -2.08 3.92 -13.09
N SER A 100 -1.25 4.24 -12.10
CA SER A 100 -1.45 5.38 -11.21
C SER A 100 -0.60 6.58 -11.65
N ASP A 101 -1.05 7.78 -11.27
CA ASP A 101 -0.25 9.00 -11.40
C ASP A 101 1.10 8.81 -10.66
N PRO A 102 2.25 9.04 -11.32
CA PRO A 102 3.56 8.99 -10.69
C PRO A 102 3.64 9.78 -9.37
N ALA A 103 2.91 10.90 -9.26
CA ALA A 103 2.87 11.70 -8.04
C ALA A 103 2.17 10.98 -6.87
N LEU A 104 1.06 10.26 -7.13
CA LEU A 104 0.35 9.47 -6.11
C LEU A 104 1.21 8.31 -5.60
N LEU A 105 1.92 7.65 -6.52
CA LEU A 105 2.85 6.58 -6.17
C LEU A 105 4.00 7.10 -5.30
N GLN A 106 4.58 8.25 -5.65
CA GLN A 106 5.64 8.88 -4.87
C GLN A 106 5.16 9.21 -3.45
N GLN A 107 4.00 9.84 -3.33
CA GLN A 107 3.40 10.18 -2.03
C GLN A 107 3.11 8.94 -1.18
N ALA A 108 2.58 7.87 -1.76
CA ALA A 108 2.29 6.63 -1.04
C ALA A 108 3.57 5.97 -0.51
N VAL A 109 4.64 5.95 -1.31
CA VAL A 109 5.95 5.40 -0.91
C VAL A 109 6.59 6.26 0.19
N GLU A 110 6.50 7.59 0.08
CA GLU A 110 7.00 8.52 1.08
C GLU A 110 6.32 8.35 2.44
N GLN A 111 4.98 8.20 2.44
CA GLN A 111 4.21 7.93 3.65
C GLN A 111 4.60 6.58 4.28
N ALA A 112 4.76 5.54 3.45
CA ALA A 112 5.15 4.21 3.92
C ALA A 112 6.52 4.18 4.61
N ILE A 113 7.48 4.97 4.11
CA ILE A 113 8.82 5.08 4.68
C ILE A 113 8.80 5.92 5.96
N THR A 114 8.16 7.09 5.92
CA THR A 114 8.11 8.03 7.05
C THR A 114 7.43 7.42 8.28
N ARG A 115 6.49 6.49 8.06
CA ARG A 115 5.75 5.79 9.11
C ARG A 115 6.34 4.43 9.50
N GLU A 116 7.50 4.07 8.96
CA GLU A 116 8.22 2.81 9.22
C GLU A 116 7.41 1.53 8.94
N ILE A 117 6.38 1.64 8.12
CA ILE A 117 5.47 0.55 7.78
C ILE A 117 6.19 -0.54 6.98
N LEU A 118 7.07 -0.11 6.06
CA LEU A 118 7.88 -1.01 5.26
C LEU A 118 9.22 -1.28 5.94
N SER A 119 9.49 -2.54 6.25
CA SER A 119 10.82 -2.95 6.72
C SER A 119 11.88 -2.65 5.65
N ARG A 120 13.14 -2.45 6.08
CA ARG A 120 14.28 -2.30 5.16
C ARG A 120 14.36 -3.41 4.11
N ARG A 121 13.94 -4.64 4.45
CA ARG A 121 13.88 -5.77 3.52
C ARG A 121 12.82 -5.56 2.44
N GLN A 122 11.63 -5.07 2.83
CA GLN A 122 10.55 -4.78 1.89
C GLN A 122 10.89 -3.57 1.01
N LEU A 123 11.51 -2.51 1.55
CA LEU A 123 12.00 -1.38 0.76
C LEU A 123 13.07 -1.79 -0.26
N ARG A 124 14.04 -2.63 0.14
CA ARG A 124 15.04 -3.19 -0.78
C ARG A 124 14.41 -4.04 -1.88
N ARG A 125 13.36 -4.80 -1.57
CA ARG A 125 12.63 -5.62 -2.55
C ARG A 125 11.83 -4.72 -3.50
N LEU A 126 11.14 -3.71 -2.97
CA LEU A 126 10.42 -2.70 -3.74
C LEU A 126 11.32 -2.00 -4.78
N VAL A 127 12.50 -1.54 -4.37
CA VAL A 127 13.45 -0.88 -5.29
C VAL A 127 14.01 -1.85 -6.34
N ARG A 128 14.31 -3.10 -5.95
CA ARG A 128 14.78 -4.14 -6.89
C ARG A 128 13.74 -4.46 -7.96
N ASP A 129 12.50 -4.67 -7.53
CA ASP A 129 11.41 -5.12 -8.39
C ASP A 129 10.78 -3.96 -9.17
N THR A 130 11.05 -2.70 -8.77
CA THR A 130 10.60 -1.48 -9.46
C THR A 130 11.67 -0.38 -9.36
N PRO A 131 12.71 -0.41 -10.22
CA PRO A 131 13.87 0.50 -10.15
C PRO A 131 13.52 1.99 -10.26
N LYS A 132 12.44 2.35 -10.94
CA LYS A 132 11.95 3.74 -11.04
C LYS A 132 11.54 4.35 -9.70
N LEU A 133 11.33 3.53 -8.67
CA LEU A 133 11.06 3.98 -7.30
C LEU A 133 12.32 4.24 -6.48
N ALA A 134 13.51 3.86 -6.97
CA ALA A 134 14.77 4.08 -6.27
C ALA A 134 15.00 5.55 -5.87
N PRO A 135 14.77 6.55 -6.74
CA PRO A 135 15.00 7.96 -6.37
C PRO A 135 14.09 8.41 -5.23
N VAL A 136 12.82 7.99 -5.24
CA VAL A 136 11.85 8.31 -4.18
C VAL A 136 12.26 7.66 -2.87
N VAL A 137 12.58 6.36 -2.89
CA VAL A 137 12.97 5.63 -1.67
C VAL A 137 14.27 6.19 -1.08
N VAL A 138 15.25 6.53 -1.92
CA VAL A 138 16.53 7.11 -1.48
C VAL A 138 16.33 8.51 -0.93
N GLY A 139 15.55 9.37 -1.61
CA GLY A 139 15.26 10.73 -1.17
C GLY A 139 14.61 10.75 0.22
N VAL A 140 13.53 10.00 0.39
CA VAL A 140 12.79 9.97 1.66
C VAL A 140 13.62 9.39 2.80
N LEU A 141 14.45 8.36 2.53
CA LEU A 141 15.38 7.80 3.53
C LEU A 141 16.52 8.76 3.89
N ALA A 142 16.98 9.59 2.96
CA ALA A 142 17.97 10.63 3.23
C ALA A 142 17.36 11.74 4.11
N ASP A 143 16.14 12.16 3.81
CA ASP A 143 15.41 13.21 4.55
C ASP A 143 15.04 12.77 5.97
N THR A 144 14.62 11.51 6.16
CA THR A 144 14.36 10.95 7.50
C THR A 144 15.64 10.81 8.34
N GLN A 145 16.78 10.46 7.74
CA GLN A 145 18.06 10.41 8.45
C GLN A 145 18.58 11.81 8.83
N MET A 146 18.33 12.82 7.99
CA MET A 146 18.70 14.21 8.24
C MET A 146 17.86 14.83 9.36
N SER A 147 16.54 14.60 9.35
CA SER A 147 15.63 15.01 10.43
C SER A 147 15.93 14.35 11.78
N ALA A 148 16.40 13.09 11.77
CA ALA A 148 16.83 12.42 13.00
C ALA A 148 18.13 13.05 13.55
N ARG A 149 19.13 13.33 12.69
CA ARG A 149 20.40 13.95 13.09
C ARG A 149 20.21 15.35 13.67
N ASP A 150 19.36 16.18 13.07
CA ASP A 150 19.10 17.54 13.55
C ASP A 150 18.45 17.56 14.94
N ARG A 151 17.53 16.63 15.23
CA ARG A 151 16.89 16.50 16.55
C ARG A 151 17.88 16.10 17.65
N TYR A 152 18.85 15.24 17.34
CA TYR A 152 19.91 14.89 18.29
C TYR A 152 20.91 16.03 18.52
N GLN A 153 21.24 16.81 17.48
CA GLN A 153 22.15 17.95 17.60
C GLN A 153 21.53 19.14 18.35
N THR A 154 20.23 19.42 18.13
CA THR A 154 19.52 20.44 18.91
C THR A 154 19.36 20.01 20.36
N ALA A 155 19.00 18.75 20.65
CA ALA A 155 18.95 18.25 22.03
C ALA A 155 20.32 18.32 22.75
N ALA A 156 21.42 18.05 22.04
CA ALA A 156 22.78 18.18 22.57
C ALA A 156 23.23 19.64 22.76
N ALA A 157 22.61 20.61 22.08
CA ALA A 157 22.87 22.04 22.29
C ALA A 157 22.28 22.55 23.62
N TRP A 158 21.11 22.04 24.05
CA TRP A 158 20.50 22.40 25.34
C TRP A 158 21.27 21.89 26.57
N GLN A 159 22.11 20.87 26.41
CA GLN A 159 22.89 20.29 27.51
C GLN A 159 24.19 21.05 27.84
N ARG A 160 24.66 21.94 26.95
CA ARG A 160 25.86 22.77 27.19
C ARG A 160 25.57 24.10 27.87
N ASP A 161 24.36 24.64 27.75
CA ASP A 161 23.96 25.91 28.38
C ASP A 161 23.47 25.78 29.84
N ARG A 162 23.41 24.55 30.38
CA ARG A 162 22.89 24.31 31.74
C ARG A 162 23.93 24.43 32.87
N TRP A 163 25.18 24.76 32.56
CA TRP A 163 26.29 24.84 33.53
C TRP A 163 27.06 26.17 33.49
N GLN A 164 26.39 27.28 33.17
CA GLN A 164 27.01 28.62 33.21
C GLN A 164 26.45 29.56 34.30
N TRP A 165 25.73 29.05 35.30
CA TRP A 165 25.40 29.83 36.49
C TRP A 165 25.57 28.97 37.75
N THR A 166 26.55 29.39 38.56
CA THR A 166 26.85 29.09 39.98
C THR A 166 27.25 27.69 40.38
#